data_AF-A0A7X6RE47-F1
#
_entry.id   AF-A0A7X6RE47-F1
#
_cell.length_a   1.000
_cell.length_b   1.000
_cell.length_c   1.000
_cell.angle_alpha   90.00
_cell.angle_beta   90.00
_cell.angle_gamma   90.00
#
_symmetry.space_group_name_H-M   'P 1'
#
loop_
_entity.id
_entity.type
_entity.pdbx_description
1 polymer ?
#
loop_
_entity_poly.entity_id
_entity_poly.type
_entity_poly.pdbx_seq_one_letter_code
_entity_poly.pdbx_strand_id
1 'polypeptide(L)' 'MAPTPIPRDPRAVRITAEEVSGRIAAILAEPAADLAAEADALARAHAVLREALNDN' A
#
# COMPACT_ATOMS: atom_id res chain seq x y z
N MET A 1 22.72 2.61 30.42
CA MET A 1 22.77 1.46 29.51
C MET A 1 21.85 1.74 28.34
N ALA A 2 22.36 1.84 27.12
CA ALA A 2 21.52 1.94 25.93
C ALA A 2 20.87 0.56 25.67
N PRO A 3 19.59 0.50 25.26
CA PRO A 3 18.93 -0.77 25.00
C PRO A 3 19.58 -1.48 23.79
N THR A 4 19.80 -2.78 23.92
CA THR A 4 20.31 -3.63 22.84
C THR A 4 19.28 -3.68 21.71
N PRO A 5 19.67 -3.44 20.44
CA PRO A 5 18.72 -3.48 19.32
C PRO A 5 18.15 -4.88 19.16
N ILE A 6 16.82 -4.97 19.07
CA ILE A 6 16.10 -6.23 18.91
C ILE A 6 16.32 -6.72 17.47
N PRO A 7 16.75 -7.98 17.24
CA PRO A 7 16.89 -8.52 15.89
C PRO A 7 15.57 -8.42 15.12
N ARG A 8 15.65 -7.90 13.89
CA ARG A 8 14.49 -7.78 12.99
C ARG A 8 14.01 -9.17 12.58
N ASP A 9 12.73 -9.47 12.78
CA ASP A 9 12.13 -10.72 12.30
C ASP A 9 11.90 -10.64 10.78
N PRO A 10 12.57 -11.46 9.95
CA PRO A 10 12.38 -11.47 8.51
C PRO A 10 11.04 -12.07 8.06
N ARG A 11 10.28 -12.72 8.95
CA ARG A 11 8.95 -13.26 8.67
C ARG A 11 7.81 -12.33 9.05
N ALA A 12 8.11 -11.19 9.68
CA ALA A 12 7.11 -10.21 10.03
C ALA A 12 6.55 -9.58 8.74
N VAL A 13 5.25 -9.78 8.53
CA VAL A 13 4.49 -9.11 7.46
C VAL A 13 4.65 -7.60 7.61
N ARG A 14 5.21 -6.95 6.60
CA ARG A 14 5.54 -5.52 6.67
C ARG A 14 4.33 -4.62 6.47
N ILE A 15 3.39 -5.07 5.64
CA ILE A 15 2.15 -4.37 5.33
C ILE A 15 1.01 -5.40 5.40
N THR A 16 -0.02 -5.08 6.18
CA THR A 16 -1.19 -5.94 6.33
C THR A 16 -2.15 -5.78 5.15
N ALA A 17 -2.96 -6.80 4.88
CA ALA A 17 -3.98 -6.74 3.84
C ALA A 17 -5.01 -5.61 4.07
N GLU A 18 -5.33 -5.32 5.34
CA GLU A 18 -6.22 -4.23 5.72
C GLU A 18 -5.64 -2.87 5.33
N GLU A 19 -4.34 -2.66 5.55
CA GLU A 19 -3.67 -1.41 5.21
C GLU A 19 -3.57 -1.20 3.69
N VAL A 20 -3.29 -2.27 2.93
CA VAL A 20 -3.35 -2.24 1.45
C VAL A 20 -4.76 -1.87 0.98
N SER A 21 -5.78 -2.52 1.54
CA SER A 21 -7.18 -2.30 1.15
C SER A 21 -7.62 -0.87 1.45
N GLY A 22 -7.23 -0.32 2.60
CA GLY A 22 -7.51 1.07 2.97
C GLY A 22 -6.85 2.07 2.02
N ARG A 23 -5.58 1.86 1.65
CA ARG A 23 -4.88 2.72 0.68
C ARG A 23 -5.53 2.69 -0.70
N ILE A 24 -5.91 1.50 -1.19
CA ILE A 24 -6.61 1.35 -2.47
C ILE A 24 -7.97 2.07 -2.43
N ALA A 25 -8.75 1.84 -1.38
CA ALA A 25 -10.06 2.47 -1.23
C ALA A 25 -9.97 4.00 -1.19
N ALA A 26 -8.93 4.55 -0.52
CA ALA A 26 -8.70 5.99 -0.49
C ALA A 26 -8.44 6.57 -1.88
N ILE A 27 -7.62 5.90 -2.71
CA ILE A 27 -7.33 6.34 -4.09
C ILE A 27 -8.60 6.28 -4.95
N LEU A 28 -9.36 5.18 -4.86
CA LEU A 28 -10.57 5.00 -5.66
C LEU A 28 -11.74 5.90 -5.22
N ALA A 29 -11.69 6.46 -4.01
CA ALA A 29 -12.65 7.45 -3.53
C ALA A 29 -12.34 8.88 -3.99
N GLU A 30 -11.18 9.13 -4.60
CA GLU A 30 -10.84 10.44 -5.14
C GLU A 30 -11.77 10.79 -6.32
N PRO A 31 -12.33 12.02 -6.38
CA PRO A 31 -13.19 12.41 -7.47
C PRO A 31 -12.40 12.51 -8.79
N ALA A 32 -12.88 11.83 -9.83
CA ALA A 32 -12.35 11.90 -11.18
C ALA A 32 -13.18 12.84 -12.06
N ALA A 33 -12.52 13.77 -12.75
CA ALA A 33 -13.20 14.73 -13.63
C ALA A 33 -13.58 14.11 -14.99
N ASP A 34 -12.84 13.09 -15.43
CA ASP A 34 -13.01 12.39 -16.69
C ASP A 34 -12.46 10.95 -16.60
N LEU A 35 -12.61 10.19 -17.69
CA LEU A 35 -12.15 8.81 -17.78
C LEU A 35 -10.63 8.67 -17.70
N ALA A 36 -9.86 9.70 -18.11
CA ALA A 36 -8.41 9.65 -18.01
C ALA A 36 -7.97 9.73 -16.54
N ALA A 37 -8.57 10.65 -15.78
CA ALA A 37 -8.37 10.76 -14.34
C ALA A 37 -8.80 9.49 -13.58
N GLU A 38 -9.90 8.85 -14.00
CA GLU A 38 -10.33 7.57 -13.42
C GLU A 38 -9.33 6.44 -13.71
N ALA A 39 -8.81 6.36 -14.93
CA ALA A 39 -7.78 5.40 -15.31
C ALA A 39 -6.47 5.61 -14.52
N ASP A 40 -6.08 6.86 -14.28
CA ASP A 40 -4.91 7.20 -13.47
C ASP A 40 -5.09 6.78 -12.01
N ALA A 41 -6.29 6.98 -11.43
CA ALA A 41 -6.61 6.49 -10.09
C ALA A 41 -6.53 4.96 -10.02
N LEU A 42 -7.07 4.25 -11.01
CA LEU A 42 -6.97 2.78 -11.08
C LEU A 42 -5.51 2.31 -11.20
N ALA A 43 -4.71 2.96 -12.03
CA ALA A 43 -3.29 2.64 -12.19
C ALA A 43 -2.51 2.82 -10.87
N ARG A 44 -2.79 3.90 -10.13
CA ARG A 44 -2.21 4.13 -8.80
C ARG A 44 -2.64 3.05 -7.79
N ALA A 45 -3.92 2.69 -7.76
CA ALA A 45 -4.41 1.62 -6.89
C ALA A 45 -3.71 0.27 -7.19
N HIS A 46 -3.53 -0.06 -8.47
CA HIS A 46 -2.78 -1.24 -8.89
C HIS A 46 -1.30 -1.18 -8.48
N ALA A 47 -0.67 -0.01 -8.53
CA ALA A 47 0.72 0.15 -8.08
C ALA A 47 0.87 -0.15 -6.58
N VAL A 48 -0.09 0.28 -5.74
CA VAL A 48 -0.11 -0.04 -4.29
C VAL A 48 -0.19 -1.54 -4.05
N LEU A 49 -1.09 -2.24 -4.76
CA LEU A 49 -1.19 -3.69 -4.64
C LEU A 49 0.10 -4.39 -5.07
N ARG A 50 0.68 -3.95 -6.19
CA ARG A 50 1.94 -4.49 -6.70
C ARG A 50 3.09 -4.28 -5.71
N GLU A 51 3.21 -3.09 -5.13
CA GLU A 51 4.19 -2.79 -4.09
C GLU A 51 4.05 -3.76 -2.91
N ALA A 52 2.84 -3.88 -2.36
CA ALA A 52 2.57 -4.73 -1.21
C ALA A 52 2.83 -6.23 -1.44
N LEU A 53 2.70 -6.71 -2.68
CA LEU A 53 3.03 -8.09 -3.04
C LEU A 53 4.54 -8.32 -3.25
N ASN A 54 5.30 -7.30 -3.63
CA ASN A 54 6.74 -7.42 -3.89
C ASN A 54 7.60 -7.08 -2.67
N ASP A 55 7.13 -6.23 -1.77
CA ASP A 55 7.86 -5.78 -0.58
C ASP A 55 7.59 -6.63 0.69
N ASN A 56 6.76 -7.68 0.58
CA ASN A 56 6.45 -8.62 1.67
C ASN A 56 7.47 -9.76 1.76
#